data_AF-A0A8S0Q692-F1
#
_entry.id   AF-A0A8S0Q692-F1
#
_cell.length_a   1.000
_cell.length_b   1.000
_cell.length_c   1.000
_cell.angle_alpha   90.00
_cell.angle_beta   90.00
_cell.angle_gamma   90.00
#
_symmetry.space_group_name_H-M   'P 1'
#
loop_
_entity.id
_entity.type
_entity.pdbx_description
1 polymer ?
#
loop_
_entity_poly.entity_id
_entity_poly.type
_entity_poly.pdbx_seq_one_letter_code
_entity_poly.pdbx_strand_id
1 'polypeptide(L)'
;MRKNLNPEWNEELTLTIADPHIPIKLQVYDKDTFSPDDKMGDAELDIKTFVEAAKRHLQNLPSGSIIAKIKPTRENCIAEESSIIWENGKVIQHMFLRLRNVECGEIELQLQWIEIHGS
;
A
#
# COMPACT_ATOMS: atom_id res chain seq x y z
N MET A 1 2.92 21.66 -17.85
CA MET A 1 3.88 20.97 -16.96
C MET A 1 3.29 20.99 -15.55
N ARG A 2 2.87 19.85 -15.01
CA ARG A 2 2.48 19.74 -13.59
C ARG A 2 3.78 19.55 -12.82
N LYS A 3 4.31 20.63 -12.25
CA LYS A 3 5.52 20.61 -11.41
C LYS A 3 5.07 20.59 -9.96
N ASN A 4 5.00 19.41 -9.35
CA ASN A 4 4.61 19.29 -7.95
C ASN A 4 5.34 18.11 -7.30
N LEU A 5 6.07 18.37 -6.22
CA LEU A 5 6.74 17.35 -5.41
C LEU A 5 5.82 16.73 -4.34
N ASN A 6 4.60 17.25 -4.20
CA ASN A 6 3.54 16.70 -3.33
C ASN A 6 2.30 16.40 -4.18
N PRO A 7 2.40 15.50 -5.18
CA PRO A 7 1.28 15.20 -6.06
C PRO A 7 0.15 14.51 -5.30
N GLU A 8 -1.09 14.95 -5.57
CA GLU A 8 -2.29 14.22 -5.19
C GLU A 8 -2.72 13.38 -6.39
N TRP A 9 -2.41 12.09 -6.38
CA TRP A 9 -2.83 11.17 -7.44
C TRP A 9 -4.31 10.80 -7.29
N ASN A 10 -4.72 10.37 -6.09
CA ASN A 10 -6.06 9.83 -5.83
C ASN A 10 -6.47 8.75 -6.86
N GLU A 11 -5.49 7.94 -7.28
CA GLU A 11 -5.67 6.88 -8.28
C GLU A 11 -5.96 5.55 -7.58
N GLU A 12 -6.91 4.79 -8.14
CA GLU A 12 -7.24 3.44 -7.69
C GLU A 12 -6.61 2.42 -8.64
N LEU A 13 -5.78 1.53 -8.09
CA LEU A 13 -5.14 0.43 -8.83
C LEU A 13 -5.64 -0.90 -8.27
N THR A 14 -6.16 -1.77 -9.15
CA THR A 14 -6.61 -3.12 -8.78
C THR A 14 -5.58 -4.15 -9.21
N LEU A 15 -5.09 -4.95 -8.25
CA LEU A 15 -4.10 -6.00 -8.48
C LEU A 15 -4.72 -7.37 -8.17
N THR A 16 -4.50 -8.35 -9.05
CA THR A 16 -4.85 -9.75 -8.78
C THR A 16 -3.72 -10.43 -8.01
N ILE A 17 -4.03 -10.99 -6.85
CA ILE A 17 -3.03 -11.64 -5.99
C ILE A 17 -2.99 -13.15 -6.28
N ALA A 18 -1.93 -13.60 -6.95
CA ALA A 18 -1.68 -15.02 -7.18
C ALA A 18 -0.92 -15.67 -6.00
N ASP A 19 0.11 -14.99 -5.47
CA ASP A 19 0.88 -15.43 -4.31
C ASP A 19 1.09 -14.26 -3.33
N PRO A 20 0.57 -14.35 -2.09
CA PRO A 20 0.72 -13.29 -1.09
C PRO A 20 2.14 -13.15 -0.52
N HIS A 21 3.08 -14.05 -0.85
CA HIS A 21 4.48 -13.94 -0.45
C HIS A 21 5.30 -13.04 -1.37
N ILE A 22 4.74 -12.67 -2.53
CA ILE A 22 5.40 -11.75 -3.46
C ILE A 22 5.06 -10.32 -3.05
N PRO A 23 6.04 -9.49 -2.66
CA PRO A 23 5.79 -8.11 -2.26
C PRO A 23 5.38 -7.25 -3.46
N ILE A 24 4.55 -6.25 -3.20
CA ILE A 24 4.22 -5.21 -4.18
C ILE A 24 5.39 -4.22 -4.24
N LYS A 25 5.86 -3.93 -5.46
CA LYS A 25 6.92 -2.94 -5.70
C LYS A 25 6.32 -1.65 -6.23
N LEU A 26 6.61 -0.55 -5.56
CA LEU A 26 6.22 0.79 -5.95
C LEU A 26 7.47 1.56 -6.36
N GLN A 27 7.38 2.28 -7.48
CA GLN A 27 8.48 3.05 -8.03
C GLN A 27 7.94 4.40 -8.50
N VAL A 28 8.63 5.48 -8.13
CA VAL A 28 8.27 6.83 -8.53
C VAL A 28 9.27 7.30 -9.59
N TYR A 29 8.76 7.98 -10.62
CA TYR A 29 9.55 8.51 -11.72
C TYR A 29 9.12 9.95 -12.01
N ASP A 30 10.08 10.83 -12.34
CA ASP A 30 9.81 12.13 -12.92
C ASP A 30 9.59 11.97 -14.43
N LYS A 31 8.51 12.53 -14.94
CA LYS A 31 8.14 12.36 -16.34
C LYS A 31 8.77 13.46 -17.19
N ASP A 32 9.71 13.07 -18.03
CA ASP A 32 10.39 13.98 -18.95
C ASP A 32 9.91 13.84 -20.39
N THR A 33 9.90 14.96 -21.12
CA THR A 33 9.42 14.99 -22.52
C THR A 33 10.54 14.74 -23.53
N PHE A 34 11.79 15.02 -23.15
CA PHE A 34 12.95 14.99 -24.06
C PHE A 34 14.14 14.17 -23.51
N SER A 35 14.00 13.60 -22.31
CA SER A 35 14.96 12.72 -21.63
C SER A 35 14.25 11.45 -21.14
N PRO A 36 14.99 10.37 -20.84
CA PRO A 36 14.45 9.26 -20.05
C PRO A 36 13.94 9.75 -18.69
N ASP A 37 12.88 9.12 -18.19
CA ASP A 37 12.30 9.45 -16.90
C ASP A 37 13.28 9.15 -15.74
N ASP A 38 13.52 10.14 -14.89
CA ASP A 38 14.44 10.01 -13.75
C ASP A 38 13.76 9.27 -12.58
N LYS A 39 14.46 8.31 -11.97
CA LYS A 39 13.93 7.55 -10.83
C LYS A 39 13.92 8.42 -9.56
N MET A 40 12.75 8.53 -8.92
CA MET A 40 12.52 9.31 -7.70
C MET A 40 12.34 8.44 -6.43
N GLY A 41 12.78 7.18 -6.48
CA GLY A 41 12.78 6.25 -5.35
C GLY A 41 11.86 5.05 -5.53
N ASP A 42 11.97 4.11 -4.58
CA ASP A 42 11.14 2.90 -4.56
C ASP A 42 10.77 2.45 -3.14
N ALA A 43 9.67 1.70 -3.05
CA ALA A 43 9.24 1.04 -1.83
C ALA A 43 8.76 -0.38 -2.13
N GLU A 44 8.94 -1.27 -1.16
CA GLU A 44 8.42 -2.62 -1.17
C GLU A 44 7.40 -2.79 -0.04
N LEU A 45 6.27 -3.40 -0.38
CA LEU A 45 5.14 -3.61 0.51
C LEU A 45 4.83 -5.11 0.61
N ASP A 46 5.06 -5.67 1.79
CA ASP A 46 4.59 -7.01 2.13
C ASP A 46 3.09 -6.97 2.43
N ILE A 47 2.31 -7.76 1.67
CA ILE A 47 0.86 -7.84 1.78
C ILE A 47 0.38 -9.11 2.49
N LYS A 48 1.28 -9.97 2.97
CA LYS A 48 0.91 -11.26 3.57
C LYS A 48 -0.04 -11.10 4.74
N THR A 49 0.31 -10.25 5.71
CA THR A 49 -0.54 -9.98 6.88
C THR A 49 -1.89 -9.40 6.49
N PHE A 50 -1.93 -8.54 5.47
CA PHE A 50 -3.17 -7.97 4.94
C PHE A 50 -4.05 -9.04 4.29
N VAL A 51 -3.49 -9.89 3.43
CA VAL A 51 -4.22 -10.96 2.75
C VAL A 51 -4.70 -12.02 3.75
N GLU A 52 -3.90 -12.36 4.76
CA GLU A 52 -4.32 -13.25 5.85
C GLU A 52 -5.50 -12.66 6.63
N ALA A 53 -5.48 -11.36 6.92
CA ALA A 53 -6.61 -10.67 7.55
C ALA A 53 -7.86 -10.67 6.66
N ALA A 54 -7.70 -10.39 5.38
CA ALA A 54 -8.78 -10.37 4.39
C ALA A 54 -9.48 -11.73 4.20
N LYS A 55 -8.73 -12.83 4.32
CA LYS A 55 -9.27 -14.19 4.18
C LYS A 55 -9.91 -14.75 5.46
N ARG A 56 -9.88 -14.02 6.58
CA ARG A 56 -10.51 -14.47 7.84
C ARG A 56 -12.03 -14.25 7.80
N HIS A 57 -12.75 -15.08 8.53
CA HIS A 57 -14.18 -14.87 8.78
C HIS A 57 -14.39 -13.80 9.85
N LEU A 58 -14.48 -12.53 9.43
CA LEU A 58 -14.55 -11.36 10.32
C LEU A 58 -15.96 -10.77 10.48
N GLN A 59 -16.99 -11.40 9.90
CA GLN A 59 -18.36 -10.87 9.87
C GLN A 59 -18.97 -10.63 11.27
N ASN A 60 -18.44 -11.27 12.31
CA ASN A 60 -18.90 -11.10 13.69
C ASN A 60 -18.18 -9.98 14.45
N LEU A 61 -17.16 -9.35 13.85
CA LEU A 61 -16.44 -8.25 14.48
C LEU A 61 -17.18 -6.92 14.29
N PRO A 62 -17.20 -6.05 15.31
CA PRO A 62 -17.72 -4.69 15.16
C PRO A 62 -16.86 -3.90 14.15
N SER A 63 -17.50 -2.98 13.42
CA SER A 63 -16.79 -2.04 12.55
C SER A 63 -15.81 -1.19 13.37
N GLY A 64 -14.61 -0.95 12.82
CA GLY A 64 -13.50 -0.28 13.50
C GLY A 64 -12.59 -1.23 14.29
N SER A 65 -12.81 -2.54 14.24
CA SER A 65 -11.95 -3.51 14.92
C SER A 65 -10.55 -3.55 14.29
N ILE A 66 -9.51 -3.34 15.09
CA ILE A 66 -8.12 -3.51 14.67
C ILE A 66 -7.81 -5.01 14.63
N ILE A 67 -7.47 -5.52 13.45
CA ILE A 67 -7.14 -6.94 13.21
C ILE A 67 -5.65 -7.19 13.45
N ALA A 68 -4.80 -6.27 12.97
CA ALA A 68 -3.35 -6.34 13.11
C ALA A 68 -2.72 -4.96 13.03
N LYS A 69 -1.46 -4.85 13.47
CA LYS A 69 -0.64 -3.64 13.40
C LYS A 69 0.73 -3.98 12.83
N ILE A 70 1.23 -3.14 11.93
CA ILE A 70 2.55 -3.24 11.33
C ILE A 70 3.35 -2.01 11.76
N LYS A 71 4.46 -2.24 12.46
CA LYS A 71 5.34 -1.16 12.92
C LYS A 71 6.45 -0.90 11.90
N PRO A 72 6.99 0.33 11.84
CA PRO A 72 8.24 0.61 11.15
C PRO A 72 9.36 -0.30 11.65
N THR A 73 10.13 -0.87 10.73
CA THR A 73 11.33 -1.66 11.03
C THR A 73 12.45 -1.26 10.08
N ARG A 74 13.65 -1.83 10.24
CA ARG A 74 14.75 -1.55 9.30
C ARG A 74 14.59 -2.33 8.00
N GLU A 75 13.73 -3.34 8.01
CA GLU A 75 13.52 -4.30 6.93
C GLU A 75 12.31 -3.95 6.06
N ASN A 76 11.39 -3.09 6.53
CA ASN A 76 10.21 -2.66 5.78
C ASN A 76 10.28 -1.17 5.38
N CYS A 77 9.36 -0.75 4.51
CA CYS A 77 9.27 0.64 4.05
C CYS A 77 8.22 1.46 4.81
N ILE A 78 7.70 0.97 5.94
CA ILE A 78 6.60 1.63 6.68
C ILE A 78 7.16 2.81 7.47
N ALA A 79 6.64 4.01 7.24
CA ALA A 79 7.10 5.24 7.90
C ALA A 79 6.50 5.43 9.30
N GLU A 80 5.26 4.99 9.52
CA GLU A 80 4.54 5.05 10.79
C GLU A 80 3.69 3.80 11.04
N GLU A 81 3.25 3.55 12.28
CA GLU A 81 2.47 2.35 12.60
C GLU A 81 1.18 2.27 11.75
N SER A 82 1.07 1.22 10.95
CA SER A 82 -0.08 0.95 10.11
C SER A 82 -1.01 -0.07 10.77
N SER A 83 -2.31 0.23 10.80
CA SER A 83 -3.33 -0.69 11.31
C SER A 83 -4.13 -1.31 10.17
N ILE A 84 -4.34 -2.62 10.25
CA ILE A 84 -5.28 -3.37 9.42
C ILE A 84 -6.60 -3.43 10.19
N ILE A 85 -7.66 -2.88 9.61
CA ILE A 85 -8.94 -2.61 10.29
C ILE A 85 -10.07 -3.34 9.54
N TRP A 86 -10.99 -3.94 10.30
CA TRP A 86 -12.28 -4.36 9.79
C TRP A 86 -13.25 -3.19 9.87
N GLU A 87 -13.65 -2.65 8.72
CA GLU A 87 -14.54 -1.50 8.65
C GLU A 87 -15.61 -1.72 7.59
N ASN A 88 -16.87 -1.61 8.00
CA ASN A 88 -18.04 -1.66 7.12
C ASN A 88 -18.06 -2.86 6.16
N GLY A 89 -17.70 -4.04 6.66
CA GLY A 89 -17.67 -5.27 5.87
C GLY A 89 -16.41 -5.48 5.03
N LYS A 90 -15.39 -4.63 5.19
CA LYS A 90 -14.16 -4.66 4.40
C LYS A 90 -12.93 -4.68 5.30
N VAL A 91 -11.85 -5.27 4.81
CA VAL A 91 -10.51 -5.14 5.40
C VAL A 91 -9.80 -3.98 4.71
N ILE A 92 -9.39 -3.00 5.51
CA ILE A 92 -8.75 -1.75 5.08
C ILE A 92 -7.41 -1.60 5.79
N GLN A 93 -6.41 -1.06 5.10
CA GLN A 93 -5.13 -0.71 5.70
C GLN A 93 -4.60 0.61 5.12
N HIS A 94 -4.41 1.62 5.98
CA HIS A 94 -3.75 2.88 5.62
C HIS A 94 -2.27 2.82 5.95
N MET A 95 -1.42 3.32 5.05
CA MET A 95 0.03 3.28 5.18
C MET A 95 0.68 4.51 4.60
N PHE A 96 1.76 4.94 5.26
CA PHE A 96 2.77 5.81 4.70
C PHE A 96 4.03 5.00 4.44
N LEU A 97 4.48 4.99 3.19
CA LEU A 97 5.67 4.28 2.77
C LEU A 97 6.81 5.27 2.53
N ARG A 98 7.93 5.08 3.22
CA ARG A 98 9.15 5.84 2.99
C ARG A 98 9.89 5.29 1.77
N LEU A 99 10.20 6.18 0.83
CA LEU A 99 10.96 5.81 -0.36
C LEU A 99 12.43 5.53 0.00
N ARG A 100 12.97 4.50 -0.64
CA ARG A 100 14.39 4.14 -0.64
C ARG A 100 15.04 4.64 -1.93
N ASN A 101 16.38 4.68 -1.92
CA ASN A 101 17.19 5.06 -3.08
C ASN A 101 16.88 6.47 -3.62
N VAL A 102 16.46 7.37 -2.72
CA VAL A 102 16.20 8.79 -2.95
C VAL A 102 16.50 9.55 -1.66
N GLU A 103 16.76 10.85 -1.75
CA GLU A 103 17.08 11.70 -0.58
C GLU A 103 15.88 11.88 0.37
N CYS A 104 14.68 12.01 -0.18
CA CYS A 104 13.44 12.19 0.57
C CYS A 104 12.22 11.77 -0.26
N GLY A 105 11.09 11.56 0.42
CA GLY A 105 9.81 11.24 -0.20
C GLY A 105 9.07 10.12 0.52
N GLU A 106 7.76 10.27 0.60
CA GLU A 106 6.85 9.29 1.18
C GLU A 106 5.64 9.13 0.24
N ILE A 107 5.06 7.93 0.20
CA ILE A 107 3.81 7.64 -0.51
C ILE A 107 2.76 7.30 0.53
N GLU A 108 1.65 8.04 0.54
CA GLU A 108 0.44 7.67 1.25
C GLU A 108 -0.43 6.76 0.37
N LEU A 109 -0.89 5.63 0.91
CA LEU A 109 -1.83 4.75 0.21
C LEU A 109 -2.74 3.97 1.16
N GLN A 110 -3.84 3.48 0.60
CA GLN A 110 -4.80 2.61 1.28
C GLN A 110 -4.95 1.30 0.50
N LEU A 111 -4.87 0.16 1.19
CA LEU A 111 -5.29 -1.13 0.66
C LEU A 111 -6.74 -1.42 1.03
N GLN A 112 -7.48 -1.99 0.07
CA GLN A 112 -8.81 -2.56 0.28
C GLN A 112 -8.86 -3.93 -0.41
N TRP A 113 -9.38 -4.94 0.28
CA TRP A 113 -9.59 -6.25 -0.33
C TRP A 113 -10.90 -6.28 -1.13
N ILE A 114 -10.86 -6.86 -2.33
CA ILE A 114 -12.02 -7.04 -3.21
C ILE A 114 -12.19 -8.53 -3.45
N GLU A 115 -13.33 -9.09 -3.01
CA GLU A 115 -13.71 -10.45 -3.37
C GLU A 115 -14.29 -10.45 -4.79
N ILE A 116 -13.67 -11.21 -5.68
CA ILE A 116 -14.23 -11.49 -7.00
C ILE A 116 -15.06 -12.76 -6.88
N HIS A 117 -16.39 -12.60 -6.81
CA HIS A 117 -17.29 -13.75 -6.83
C HIS A 117 -17.35 -14.34 -8.25
N GLY A 118 -16.69 -15.47 -8.50
CA GLY A 118 -16.87 -16.24 -9.74
C GLY A 118 -15.63 -16.90 -10.35
N SER A 119 -14.76 -17.54 -9.56
CA SER A 119 -13.69 -18.42 -10.05
C SER A 119 -13.95 -19.88 -9.69
#